data_AF-A0A1B6MQQ9-F1
#
_entry.id   AF-A0A1B6MQQ9-F1
#
_cell.length_a   1.000
_cell.length_b   1.000
_cell.length_c   1.000
_cell.angle_alpha   90.00
_cell.angle_beta   90.00
_cell.angle_gamma   90.00
#
_symmetry.space_group_name_H-M   'P 1'
#
loop_
_entity.id
_entity.type
_entity.pdbx_description
1 polymer ?
#
loop_
_entity_poly.entity_id
_entity_poly.type
_entity_poly.pdbx_seq_one_letter_code
_entity_poly.pdbx_strand_id
1 'polypeptide(L)'
;GDNQATPPLPELVPPITLVAPWCFQALMLSDAFHRGKLFAYRLLCNIVLSSQDVPLPPGLLTQFYRVVHTALTSSDQSTVNTVVRYCGPRFFSLQFPGFSLLLLDFIHAANTVVCCQELRTSPRTEAMSILGTLLSFPTMFFQLPLLQPTAKEFMARSAPDAKEHVVKILLRSGKTESSGVARCIALSSLGIFIYQQLSQVNCMPVHPKIKEAINTLLLALKFNHKTVAQVASDILL
;
A
#
# COMPACT_ATOMS: atom_id res chain seq x y z
N GLY A 1 -40.30 -4.41 -2.99
CA GLY A 1 -39.24 -5.26 -2.46
C GLY A 1 -38.29 -5.54 -3.58
N ASP A 2 -37.00 -5.70 -3.30
CA ASP A 2 -36.37 -7.02 -3.42
C ASP A 2 -34.85 -6.89 -3.29
N ASN A 3 -34.29 -7.86 -2.56
CA ASN A 3 -32.86 -8.18 -2.36
C ASN A 3 -32.15 -7.52 -1.16
N GLN A 4 -32.76 -7.67 0.03
CA GLN A 4 -32.10 -7.52 1.35
C GLN A 4 -31.58 -8.86 1.90
N ALA A 5 -30.95 -9.71 1.09
CA ALA A 5 -30.33 -10.93 1.61
C ALA A 5 -28.96 -11.16 1.00
N THR A 6 -27.93 -11.16 1.84
CA THR A 6 -26.60 -11.66 1.52
C THR A 6 -26.73 -13.14 1.16
N PRO A 7 -26.19 -13.60 0.02
CA PRO A 7 -26.26 -15.01 -0.34
C PRO A 7 -25.63 -15.87 0.77
N PRO A 8 -26.16 -17.09 1.00
CA PRO A 8 -25.61 -18.00 2.00
C PRO A 8 -24.15 -18.34 1.67
N LEU A 9 -23.34 -18.51 2.71
CA LEU A 9 -21.93 -18.87 2.59
C LEU A 9 -21.80 -20.16 1.75
N PRO A 10 -20.85 -20.23 0.79
CA PRO A 10 -20.59 -21.44 0.03
C PRO A 10 -20.34 -22.64 0.96
N GLU A 11 -21.01 -23.76 0.68
CA GLU A 11 -21.01 -24.96 1.54
C GLU A 11 -19.62 -25.60 1.73
N LEU A 12 -18.67 -25.31 0.83
CA LEU A 12 -17.32 -25.86 0.85
C LEU A 12 -16.27 -24.77 0.65
N VAL A 13 -15.91 -24.07 1.72
CA VAL A 13 -14.65 -23.32 1.76
C VAL A 13 -13.54 -24.32 2.12
N PRO A 14 -12.57 -24.59 1.22
CA PRO A 14 -11.46 -25.46 1.58
C PRO A 14 -10.74 -24.89 2.79
N PRO A 15 -10.37 -25.72 3.78
CA PRO A 15 -9.83 -25.23 5.04
C PRO A 15 -8.53 -24.47 4.77
N ILE A 16 -8.41 -23.27 5.36
CA ILE A 16 -7.23 -22.40 5.25
C ILE A 16 -5.94 -23.15 5.60
N THR A 17 -6.04 -24.09 6.54
CA THR A 17 -4.96 -24.97 6.99
C THR A 17 -4.43 -25.91 5.91
N LEU A 18 -5.20 -26.19 4.84
CA LEU A 18 -4.76 -26.99 3.70
C LEU A 18 -4.17 -26.10 2.59
N VAL A 19 -4.83 -24.97 2.31
CA VAL A 19 -4.49 -24.12 1.15
C VAL A 19 -3.24 -23.27 1.42
N ALA A 20 -3.08 -22.70 2.62
CA ALA A 20 -1.95 -21.84 2.92
C ALA A 20 -0.59 -22.58 2.83
N PRO A 21 -0.42 -23.80 3.38
CA PRO A 21 0.81 -24.57 3.20
C PRO A 21 1.17 -24.83 1.74
N TRP A 22 0.18 -25.15 0.90
CA TRP A 22 0.41 -25.35 -0.54
C TRP A 22 0.89 -24.08 -1.23
N CYS A 23 0.31 -22.92 -0.89
CA CYS A 23 0.80 -21.64 -1.39
C CYS A 23 2.24 -21.39 -0.98
N PHE A 24 2.60 -21.64 0.29
CA PHE A 24 3.98 -21.47 0.75
C PHE A 24 4.95 -22.41 0.04
N GLN A 25 4.58 -23.68 -0.17
CA GLN A 25 5.39 -24.63 -0.92
C GLN A 25 5.55 -24.22 -2.39
N ALA A 26 4.48 -23.72 -3.03
CA ALA A 26 4.53 -23.24 -4.41
C ALA A 26 5.51 -22.08 -4.59
N LEU A 27 5.66 -21.22 -3.58
CA LEU A 27 6.61 -20.11 -3.60
C LEU A 27 8.08 -20.55 -3.51
N MET A 28 8.36 -21.76 -3.00
CA MET A 28 9.70 -22.34 -2.92
C MET A 28 10.11 -23.05 -4.23
N LEU A 29 9.22 -23.17 -5.22
CA LEU A 29 9.53 -23.79 -6.50
C LEU A 29 10.49 -22.95 -7.34
N SER A 30 11.03 -23.53 -8.40
CA SER A 30 11.89 -22.79 -9.35
C SER A 30 11.10 -21.75 -10.15
N ASP A 31 11.81 -20.84 -10.81
CA ASP A 31 11.19 -19.78 -11.62
C ASP A 31 10.48 -20.30 -12.88
N ALA A 32 10.66 -21.57 -13.23
CA ALA A 32 9.83 -22.25 -14.24
C ALA A 32 8.33 -22.21 -13.89
N PHE A 33 7.99 -22.11 -12.60
CA PHE A 33 6.61 -22.05 -12.10
C PHE A 33 6.16 -20.61 -11.76
N HIS A 34 6.78 -19.61 -12.37
CA HIS A 34 6.55 -18.18 -12.07
C HIS A 34 5.07 -17.79 -12.00
N ARG A 35 4.24 -18.19 -12.97
CA ARG A 35 2.79 -17.91 -12.96
C ARG A 35 2.07 -18.52 -11.76
N GLY A 36 2.47 -19.72 -11.34
CA GLY A 36 1.95 -20.38 -10.14
C GLY A 36 2.33 -19.63 -8.86
N LYS A 37 3.55 -19.10 -8.78
CA LYS A 37 3.99 -18.24 -7.67
C LYS A 37 3.13 -16.98 -7.55
N LEU A 38 2.82 -16.31 -8.66
CA LEU A 38 1.93 -15.13 -8.65
C LEU A 38 0.52 -15.46 -8.12
N PHE A 39 -0.03 -16.61 -8.50
CA PHE A 39 -1.32 -17.06 -7.95
C PHE A 39 -1.23 -17.41 -6.46
N ALA A 40 -0.13 -18.01 -6.01
CA ALA A 40 0.10 -18.28 -4.60
C ALA A 40 0.18 -16.98 -3.78
N TYR A 41 0.90 -15.96 -4.25
CA TYR A 41 0.92 -14.63 -3.62
C TYR A 41 -0.47 -14.01 -3.52
N ARG A 42 -1.22 -14.00 -4.63
CA ARG A 42 -2.59 -13.50 -4.66
C ARG A 42 -3.48 -14.21 -3.63
N LEU A 43 -3.42 -15.54 -3.61
CA LEU A 43 -4.28 -16.34 -2.74
C LEU A 43 -3.92 -16.14 -1.27
N LEU A 44 -2.63 -16.05 -0.92
CA LEU A 44 -2.19 -15.72 0.43
C LEU A 44 -2.68 -14.33 0.88
N CYS A 45 -2.58 -13.31 0.01
CA CYS A 45 -3.11 -11.99 0.31
C CYS A 45 -4.63 -12.06 0.55
N ASN A 46 -5.37 -12.74 -0.33
CA ASN A 46 -6.82 -12.90 -0.16
C ASN A 46 -7.18 -13.65 1.13
N ILE A 47 -6.46 -14.72 1.48
CA ILE A 47 -6.69 -15.45 2.72
C ILE A 47 -6.49 -14.49 3.89
N VAL A 48 -5.30 -13.91 4.04
CA VAL A 48 -4.96 -13.12 5.23
C VAL A 48 -5.80 -11.83 5.35
N LEU A 49 -6.18 -11.22 4.23
CA LEU A 49 -6.83 -9.89 4.22
C LEU A 49 -8.35 -9.93 4.10
N SER A 50 -8.93 -11.09 3.81
CA SER A 50 -10.39 -11.25 3.86
C SER A 50 -10.87 -11.18 5.31
N SER A 51 -12.08 -10.64 5.52
CA SER A 51 -12.74 -10.70 6.83
C SER A 51 -12.98 -12.16 7.16
N GLN A 52 -12.18 -12.73 8.06
CA GLN A 52 -12.35 -14.11 8.47
C GLN A 52 -13.20 -14.15 9.73
N ASP A 53 -14.33 -14.87 9.69
CA ASP A 53 -15.09 -15.26 10.87
C ASP A 53 -14.30 -16.26 11.74
N VAL A 54 -13.21 -16.83 11.19
CA VAL A 54 -12.32 -17.79 11.81
C VAL A 54 -10.96 -17.15 12.10
N PRO A 55 -10.39 -17.30 13.30
CA PRO A 55 -9.06 -16.77 13.60
C PRO A 55 -7.97 -17.42 12.74
N LEU A 56 -6.97 -16.63 12.33
CA LEU A 56 -5.82 -17.12 11.56
C LEU A 56 -5.02 -18.16 12.37
N PRO A 57 -4.58 -19.28 11.75
CA PRO A 57 -3.72 -20.25 12.40
C PRO A 57 -2.45 -19.64 12.99
N PRO A 58 -1.95 -20.15 14.12
CA PRO A 58 -0.72 -19.65 14.74
C PRO A 58 0.47 -19.81 13.79
N GLY A 59 1.26 -18.75 13.63
CA GLY A 59 2.44 -18.72 12.76
C GLY A 59 2.17 -18.41 11.28
N LEU A 60 0.91 -18.46 10.82
CA LEU A 60 0.56 -18.09 9.44
C LEU A 60 0.96 -16.66 9.12
N LEU A 61 0.68 -15.73 10.04
CA LEU A 61 1.00 -14.31 9.87
C LEU A 61 2.52 -14.07 9.77
N THR A 62 3.32 -14.77 10.57
CA THR A 62 4.79 -14.70 10.51
C THR A 62 5.32 -15.19 9.16
N GLN A 63 4.81 -16.32 8.66
CA GLN A 63 5.17 -16.83 7.34
C GLN A 63 4.72 -15.88 6.23
N PHE A 64 3.52 -15.29 6.37
CA PHE A 64 3.00 -14.30 5.45
C PHE A 64 3.90 -13.06 5.39
N TYR A 65 4.31 -12.48 6.51
CA TYR A 65 5.23 -11.33 6.52
C TYR A 65 6.56 -11.64 5.87
N ARG A 66 7.14 -12.82 6.13
CA ARG A 66 8.38 -13.26 5.47
C ARG A 66 8.21 -13.29 3.95
N VAL A 67 7.13 -13.89 3.48
CA VAL A 67 6.83 -14.03 2.06
C VAL A 67 6.53 -12.69 1.39
N VAL A 68 5.78 -11.81 2.04
CA VAL A 68 5.48 -10.46 1.54
C VAL A 68 6.75 -9.62 1.49
N HIS A 69 7.59 -9.65 2.53
CA HIS A 69 8.89 -8.98 2.53
C HIS A 69 9.75 -9.41 1.34
N THR A 70 9.93 -10.73 1.13
CA THR A 70 10.69 -11.26 -0.01
C THR A 70 10.09 -10.86 -1.35
N ALA A 71 8.76 -10.78 -1.46
CA ALA A 71 8.09 -10.39 -2.69
C ALA A 71 8.24 -8.90 -3.01
N LEU A 72 8.08 -8.03 -2.02
CA LEU A 72 8.19 -6.57 -2.17
C LEU A 72 9.62 -6.11 -2.45
N THR A 73 10.61 -6.90 -2.02
CA THR A 73 12.04 -6.68 -2.27
C THR A 73 12.59 -7.49 -3.46
N SER A 74 11.72 -8.21 -4.18
CA SER A 74 12.13 -9.02 -5.33
C SER A 74 12.54 -8.14 -6.52
N SER A 75 13.47 -8.64 -7.35
CA SER A 75 13.83 -8.02 -8.62
C SER A 75 12.76 -8.18 -9.70
N ASP A 76 11.80 -9.08 -9.49
CA ASP A 76 10.71 -9.35 -10.42
C ASP A 76 9.53 -8.40 -10.16
N GLN A 77 9.38 -7.41 -11.03
CA GLN A 77 8.33 -6.41 -10.93
C GLN A 77 6.92 -7.01 -10.96
N SER A 78 6.70 -8.16 -11.61
CA SER A 78 5.38 -8.79 -11.66
C SER A 78 4.96 -9.36 -10.30
N THR A 79 5.92 -9.87 -9.52
CA THR A 79 5.74 -10.28 -8.13
C THR A 79 5.43 -9.07 -7.24
N VAL A 80 6.22 -7.99 -7.34
CA VAL A 80 5.97 -6.74 -6.61
C VAL A 80 4.58 -6.18 -6.92
N ASN A 81 4.22 -6.10 -8.21
CA ASN A 81 2.91 -5.63 -8.66
C ASN A 81 1.78 -6.50 -8.12
N THR A 82 1.96 -7.82 -8.10
CA THR A 82 0.96 -8.75 -7.56
C THR A 82 0.71 -8.47 -6.08
N VAL A 83 1.76 -8.38 -5.27
CA VAL A 83 1.60 -8.15 -3.82
C VAL A 83 1.05 -6.76 -3.52
N VAL A 84 1.55 -5.70 -4.19
CA VAL A 84 1.01 -4.34 -4.01
C VAL A 84 -0.48 -4.28 -4.37
N ARG A 85 -0.89 -4.96 -5.44
CA ARG A 85 -2.29 -4.99 -5.90
C ARG A 85 -3.22 -5.69 -4.90
N TYR A 86 -2.85 -6.87 -4.42
CA TYR A 86 -3.74 -7.68 -3.59
C TYR A 86 -3.63 -7.36 -2.09
N CYS A 87 -2.51 -6.80 -1.62
CA CYS A 87 -2.43 -6.23 -0.28
C CYS A 87 -3.22 -4.92 -0.19
N GLY A 88 -2.96 -4.00 -1.13
CA GLY A 88 -3.55 -2.68 -1.17
C GLY A 88 -3.43 -1.92 0.17
N PRO A 89 -4.24 -0.87 0.37
CA PRO A 89 -4.32 -0.18 1.66
C PRO A 89 -4.96 -1.04 2.75
N ARG A 90 -5.70 -2.10 2.36
CA ARG A 90 -6.44 -2.97 3.29
C ARG A 90 -5.53 -3.67 4.30
N PHE A 91 -4.33 -4.08 3.88
CA PHE A 91 -3.31 -4.63 4.78
C PHE A 91 -3.09 -3.73 6.02
N PHE A 92 -2.94 -2.43 5.81
CA PHE A 92 -2.71 -1.46 6.87
C PHE A 92 -3.97 -1.12 7.68
N SER A 93 -5.15 -1.20 7.07
CA SER A 93 -6.43 -0.99 7.77
C SER A 93 -6.73 -2.08 8.80
N LEU A 94 -6.26 -3.31 8.57
CA LEU A 94 -6.50 -4.45 9.47
C LEU A 94 -5.60 -4.44 10.71
N GLN A 95 -4.48 -3.71 10.67
CA GLN A 95 -3.55 -3.55 11.79
C GLN A 95 -3.16 -4.86 12.50
N PHE A 96 -2.92 -5.92 11.72
CA PHE A 96 -2.48 -7.20 12.27
C PHE A 96 -1.23 -7.04 13.15
N PRO A 97 -1.05 -7.85 14.20
CA PRO A 97 0.13 -7.77 15.05
C PRO A 97 1.42 -7.79 14.23
N GLY A 98 2.29 -6.78 14.41
CA GLY A 98 3.55 -6.66 13.68
C GLY A 98 3.46 -6.06 12.27
N PHE A 99 2.31 -5.53 11.83
CA PHE A 99 2.15 -4.93 10.49
C PHE A 99 3.19 -3.82 10.19
N SER A 100 3.64 -3.11 11.24
CA SER A 100 4.61 -2.02 11.12
C SER A 100 5.94 -2.49 10.54
N LEU A 101 6.31 -3.76 10.71
CA LEU A 101 7.55 -4.33 10.17
C LEU A 101 7.70 -4.10 8.66
N LEU A 102 6.60 -4.10 7.92
CA LEU A 102 6.60 -4.00 6.45
C LEU A 102 6.43 -2.56 5.93
N LEU A 103 6.43 -1.54 6.80
CA LEU A 103 6.19 -0.15 6.37
C LEU A 103 7.18 0.30 5.29
N LEU A 104 8.48 0.03 5.48
CA LEU A 104 9.50 0.43 4.51
C LEU A 104 9.44 -0.40 3.22
N ASP A 105 9.13 -1.68 3.32
CA ASP A 105 8.94 -2.55 2.14
C ASP A 105 7.83 -2.02 1.25
N PHE A 106 6.69 -1.65 1.83
CA PHE A 106 5.57 -1.09 1.08
C PHE A 106 5.87 0.31 0.54
N ILE A 107 6.60 1.16 1.27
CA ILE A 107 7.04 2.47 0.74
C ILE A 107 7.95 2.27 -0.47
N HIS A 108 8.93 1.35 -0.37
CA HIS A 108 9.84 1.03 -1.44
C HIS A 108 9.10 0.48 -2.66
N ALA A 109 8.27 -0.55 -2.47
CA ALA A 109 7.51 -1.18 -3.53
C ALA A 109 6.48 -0.25 -4.19
N ALA A 110 5.78 0.58 -3.41
CA ALA A 110 4.87 1.58 -3.98
C ALA A 110 5.63 2.59 -4.85
N ASN A 111 6.82 3.01 -4.42
CA ASN A 111 7.67 3.90 -5.21
C ASN A 111 8.13 3.25 -6.52
N THR A 112 8.52 1.96 -6.52
CA THR A 112 8.92 1.27 -7.76
C THR A 112 7.75 1.11 -8.73
N VAL A 113 6.57 0.75 -8.23
CA VAL A 113 5.31 0.65 -9.01
C VAL A 113 4.98 1.98 -9.71
N VAL A 114 5.09 3.09 -8.98
CA VAL A 114 4.76 4.44 -9.47
C VAL A 114 5.82 4.99 -10.42
N CYS A 115 7.08 4.56 -10.29
CA CYS A 115 8.15 4.90 -11.23
C CYS A 115 8.13 4.02 -12.49
N CYS A 116 7.38 2.92 -12.51
CA CYS A 116 7.35 1.98 -13.63
C CYS A 116 6.75 2.64 -14.89
N GLN A 117 7.36 2.39 -16.05
CA GLN A 117 6.88 2.92 -17.33
C GLN A 117 5.61 2.21 -17.82
N GLU A 118 5.46 0.92 -17.49
CA GLU A 118 4.33 0.10 -17.94
C GLU A 118 3.05 0.44 -17.17
N LEU A 119 2.16 1.20 -17.79
CA LEU A 119 0.95 1.72 -17.15
C LEU A 119 -0.14 0.68 -16.93
N ARG A 120 -0.28 -0.29 -17.84
CA ARG A 120 -1.46 -1.18 -17.86
C ARG A 120 -1.43 -2.25 -16.79
N THR A 121 -0.25 -2.72 -16.43
CA THR A 121 -0.06 -3.83 -15.49
C THR A 121 0.32 -3.36 -14.09
N SER A 122 0.76 -2.10 -13.96
CA SER A 122 1.21 -1.51 -12.70
C SER A 122 0.03 -1.09 -11.79
N PRO A 123 -0.04 -1.59 -10.54
CA PRO A 123 -1.11 -1.26 -9.58
C PRO A 123 -0.89 0.13 -8.94
N ARG A 124 -0.85 1.18 -9.76
CA ARG A 124 -0.56 2.56 -9.32
C ARG A 124 -1.60 3.11 -8.35
N THR A 125 -2.86 2.73 -8.52
CA THR A 125 -3.97 3.13 -7.66
C THR A 125 -3.78 2.59 -6.24
N GLU A 126 -3.45 1.30 -6.12
CA GLU A 126 -3.17 0.64 -4.85
C GLU A 126 -1.89 1.18 -4.21
N ALA A 127 -0.83 1.39 -4.99
CA ALA A 127 0.42 2.01 -4.51
C ALA A 127 0.19 3.41 -3.93
N MET A 128 -0.56 4.28 -4.63
CA MET A 128 -0.90 5.61 -4.12
C MET A 128 -1.77 5.54 -2.87
N SER A 129 -2.73 4.60 -2.81
CA SER A 129 -3.59 4.40 -1.64
C SER A 129 -2.82 3.92 -0.42
N ILE A 130 -1.83 3.04 -0.62
CA ILE A 130 -0.89 2.61 0.42
C ILE A 130 -0.14 3.82 0.94
N LEU A 131 0.53 4.59 0.07
CA LEU A 131 1.30 5.78 0.46
C LEU A 131 0.44 6.80 1.22
N GLY A 132 -0.81 7.04 0.77
CA GLY A 132 -1.75 7.93 1.47
C GLY A 132 -2.12 7.43 2.87
N THR A 133 -2.33 6.13 3.02
CA THR A 133 -2.59 5.50 4.32
C THR A 133 -1.39 5.66 5.25
N LEU A 134 -0.18 5.43 4.75
CA LEU A 134 1.07 5.57 5.52
C LEU A 134 1.34 7.02 5.93
N LEU A 135 1.00 7.99 5.08
CA LEU A 135 1.10 9.41 5.44
C LEU A 135 0.20 9.76 6.62
N SER A 136 -0.97 9.12 6.70
CA SER A 136 -1.96 9.35 7.75
C SER A 136 -1.57 8.70 9.08
N PHE A 137 -0.58 7.81 9.11
CA PHE A 137 -0.14 7.17 10.35
C PHE A 137 0.64 8.13 11.28
N PRO A 138 0.48 7.99 12.62
CA PRO A 138 1.32 8.66 13.60
C PRO A 138 2.82 8.43 13.36
N THR A 139 3.63 9.47 13.54
CA THR A 139 5.09 9.41 13.31
C THR A 139 5.79 8.37 14.18
N MET A 140 5.22 8.04 15.36
CA MET A 140 5.73 7.00 16.26
C MET A 140 5.84 5.63 15.59
N PHE A 141 4.96 5.28 14.64
CA PHE A 141 5.06 4.01 13.92
C PHE A 141 6.38 3.86 13.15
N PHE A 142 6.98 4.97 12.72
CA PHE A 142 8.26 4.98 12.02
C PHE A 142 9.48 4.94 12.94
N GLN A 143 9.26 5.02 14.26
CA GLN A 143 10.30 4.85 15.29
C GLN A 143 10.41 3.39 15.75
N LEU A 144 9.42 2.56 15.43
CA LEU A 144 9.46 1.12 15.70
C LEU A 144 10.53 0.43 14.83
N PRO A 145 10.97 -0.79 15.18
CA PRO A 145 11.79 -1.60 14.29
C PRO A 145 11.03 -1.94 13.00
N LEU A 146 11.56 -1.51 11.85
CA LEU A 146 11.00 -1.76 10.51
C LEU A 146 12.01 -2.57 9.70
N LEU A 147 11.55 -3.56 8.94
CA LEU A 147 12.41 -4.32 8.03
C LEU A 147 12.97 -3.39 6.95
N GLN A 148 14.27 -3.50 6.69
CA GLN A 148 14.91 -2.82 5.58
C GLN A 148 14.51 -3.51 4.27
N PRO A 149 14.17 -2.77 3.21
CA PRO A 149 13.76 -3.33 1.92
C PRO A 149 14.97 -3.89 1.15
N THR A 150 15.59 -4.93 1.70
CA THR A 150 16.80 -5.56 1.20
C THR A 150 16.61 -7.07 1.16
N ALA A 151 16.67 -7.66 -0.04
CA ALA A 151 16.33 -9.07 -0.27
C ALA A 151 17.21 -10.11 0.47
N LYS A 152 18.39 -9.72 0.97
CA LYS A 152 19.40 -10.67 1.47
C LYS A 152 19.38 -10.86 2.98
N GLU A 153 18.82 -9.94 3.76
CA GLU A 153 18.89 -10.00 5.23
C GLU A 153 17.65 -9.36 5.89
N PHE A 154 17.08 -10.04 6.89
CA PHE A 154 16.02 -9.50 7.75
C PHE A 154 16.62 -8.56 8.80
N MET A 155 17.00 -7.36 8.36
CA MET A 155 17.49 -6.31 9.25
C MET A 155 16.36 -5.36 9.63
N ALA A 156 16.17 -5.13 10.92
CA ALA A 156 15.18 -4.17 11.42
C ALA A 156 15.85 -2.92 11.98
N ARG A 157 15.36 -1.74 11.59
CA ARG A 157 15.76 -0.43 12.17
C ARG A 157 14.61 0.55 12.17
N SER A 158 14.70 1.56 13.02
CA SER A 158 13.82 2.73 12.92
C SER A 158 14.16 3.56 11.69
N ALA A 159 13.17 4.28 11.17
CA ALA A 159 13.31 5.14 10.00
C ALA A 159 12.44 6.40 10.17
N PRO A 160 12.84 7.35 11.04
CA PRO A 160 12.06 8.56 11.33
C PRO A 160 11.77 9.39 10.07
N ASP A 161 12.67 9.34 9.08
CA ASP A 161 12.55 10.09 7.82
C ASP A 161 11.64 9.41 6.77
N ALA A 162 11.11 8.22 7.05
CA ALA A 162 10.29 7.48 6.08
C ALA A 162 9.01 8.23 5.72
N LYS A 163 8.40 8.94 6.69
CA LYS A 163 7.21 9.76 6.45
C LYS A 163 7.51 10.93 5.51
N GLU A 164 8.67 11.58 5.64
CA GLU A 164 9.15 12.61 4.70
C GLU A 164 9.31 12.02 3.29
N HIS A 165 9.81 10.79 3.18
CA HIS A 165 9.93 10.11 1.90
C HIS A 165 8.56 9.88 1.24
N VAL A 166 7.54 9.48 2.00
CA VAL A 166 6.16 9.34 1.52
C VAL A 166 5.62 10.68 0.99
N VAL A 167 5.82 11.78 1.72
CA VAL A 167 5.42 13.13 1.26
C VAL A 167 6.09 13.47 -0.08
N LYS A 168 7.40 13.22 -0.22
CA LYS A 168 8.13 13.46 -1.48
C LYS A 168 7.56 12.66 -2.65
N ILE A 169 7.21 11.39 -2.44
CA ILE A 169 6.61 10.56 -3.49
C ILE A 169 5.24 11.11 -3.89
N LEU A 170 4.39 11.48 -2.93
CA LEU A 170 3.05 12.01 -3.20
C LEU A 170 3.11 13.38 -3.90
N LEU A 171 4.02 14.27 -3.50
CA LEU A 171 4.25 15.56 -4.17
C LEU A 171 4.67 15.38 -5.63
N ARG A 172 5.61 14.47 -5.89
CA ARG A 172 6.03 14.14 -7.27
C ARG A 172 4.84 13.59 -8.06
N SER A 173 4.12 12.64 -7.48
CA SER A 173 3.02 11.92 -8.16
C SER A 173 1.84 12.84 -8.44
N GLY A 174 1.49 13.75 -7.53
CA GLY A 174 0.47 14.78 -7.77
C GLY A 174 0.77 15.67 -8.97
N LYS A 175 2.06 15.88 -9.29
CA LYS A 175 2.51 16.68 -10.44
C LYS A 175 2.61 15.86 -11.73
N THR A 176 3.12 14.63 -11.66
CA THR A 176 3.58 13.90 -12.86
C THR A 176 2.87 12.57 -13.14
N GLU A 177 2.07 12.02 -12.23
CA GLU A 177 1.49 10.67 -12.38
C GLU A 177 0.51 10.59 -13.55
N SER A 178 0.72 9.69 -14.51
CA SER A 178 -0.09 9.67 -15.73
C SER A 178 -1.48 9.04 -15.54
N SER A 179 -1.66 8.16 -14.56
CA SER A 179 -2.98 7.66 -14.18
C SER A 179 -3.77 8.74 -13.46
N GLY A 180 -4.90 9.18 -14.06
CA GLY A 180 -5.77 10.20 -13.46
C GLY A 180 -6.27 9.80 -12.07
N VAL A 181 -6.67 8.53 -11.89
CA VAL A 181 -7.15 8.01 -10.58
C VAL A 181 -6.03 8.01 -9.54
N ALA A 182 -4.85 7.50 -9.89
CA ALA A 182 -3.71 7.48 -8.98
C ALA A 182 -3.26 8.91 -8.61
N ARG A 183 -3.28 9.84 -9.57
CA ARG A 183 -3.00 11.27 -9.33
C ARG A 183 -4.04 11.88 -8.39
N CYS A 184 -5.34 11.60 -8.56
CA CYS A 184 -6.38 12.07 -7.64
C CYS A 184 -6.17 11.56 -6.21
N ILE A 185 -5.75 10.30 -6.04
CA ILE A 185 -5.43 9.73 -4.72
C ILE A 185 -4.23 10.45 -4.10
N ALA A 186 -3.20 10.74 -4.90
CA ALA A 186 -2.04 11.51 -4.43
C ALA A 186 -2.44 12.90 -3.94
N LEU A 187 -3.24 13.63 -4.73
CA LEU A 187 -3.74 14.97 -4.38
C LEU A 187 -4.64 14.93 -3.12
N SER A 188 -5.55 13.96 -3.04
CA SER A 188 -6.42 13.77 -1.87
C SER A 188 -5.60 13.51 -0.60
N SER A 189 -4.56 12.67 -0.71
CA SER A 189 -3.64 12.38 0.40
C SER A 189 -2.86 13.64 0.83
N LEU A 190 -2.44 14.48 -0.11
CA LEU A 190 -1.82 15.77 0.19
C LEU A 190 -2.80 16.75 0.84
N GLY A 191 -4.08 16.74 0.45
CA GLY A 191 -5.15 17.50 1.09
C GLY A 191 -5.32 17.14 2.57
N ILE A 192 -5.42 15.83 2.86
CA ILE A 192 -5.48 15.32 4.24
C ILE A 192 -4.24 15.76 5.03
N PHE A 193 -3.06 15.65 4.43
CA PHE A 193 -1.81 16.09 5.05
C PHE A 193 -1.80 17.59 5.37
N ILE A 194 -2.22 18.44 4.43
CA ILE A 194 -2.33 19.90 4.68
C ILE A 194 -3.31 20.16 5.82
N TYR A 195 -4.50 19.54 5.79
CA TYR A 195 -5.49 19.69 6.84
C TYR A 195 -4.94 19.30 8.21
N GLN A 196 -4.25 18.16 8.31
CA GLN A 196 -3.60 17.71 9.55
C GLN A 196 -2.55 18.72 10.05
N GLN A 197 -1.71 19.24 9.15
CA GLN A 197 -0.68 20.21 9.52
C GLN A 197 -1.29 21.54 9.99
N LEU A 198 -2.35 22.02 9.34
CA LEU A 198 -3.05 23.25 9.72
C LEU A 198 -3.83 23.09 11.03
N SER A 199 -4.39 21.91 11.28
CA SER A 199 -5.11 21.61 12.53
C SER A 199 -4.18 21.52 13.75
N GLN A 200 -2.88 21.28 13.54
CA GLN A 200 -1.88 21.07 14.60
C GLN A 200 -0.91 22.24 14.78
N VAL A 201 -1.14 23.39 14.14
CA VAL A 201 -0.25 24.57 14.14
C VAL A 201 0.14 25.03 15.56
N ASN A 202 -0.76 24.89 16.52
CA ASN A 202 -0.53 25.32 17.91
C ASN A 202 0.22 24.27 18.76
N CYS A 203 0.37 23.04 18.27
CA CYS A 203 0.95 21.91 19.02
C CYS A 203 2.29 21.43 18.46
N MET A 204 2.50 21.58 17.15
CA MET A 204 3.65 21.03 16.44
C MET A 204 4.16 22.04 15.39
N PRO A 205 5.47 22.07 15.10
CA PRO A 205 6.00 22.88 14.01
C PRO A 205 5.41 22.39 12.68
N VAL A 206 4.97 23.36 11.86
CA VAL A 206 4.40 23.08 10.54
C VAL A 206 5.45 22.44 9.64
N HIS A 207 5.10 21.33 8.99
CA HIS A 207 6.02 20.62 8.11
C HIS A 207 6.52 21.52 6.96
N PRO A 208 7.83 21.51 6.64
CA PRO A 208 8.45 22.41 5.66
C PRO A 208 7.93 22.28 4.21
N LYS A 209 7.12 21.25 3.94
CA LYS A 209 6.58 20.93 2.61
C LYS A 209 5.14 21.36 2.42
N ILE A 210 4.51 21.97 3.42
CA ILE A 210 3.10 22.41 3.32
C ILE A 210 2.87 23.37 2.15
N LYS A 211 3.76 24.34 1.94
CA LYS A 211 3.66 25.30 0.83
C LYS A 211 3.77 24.60 -0.52
N GLU A 212 4.65 23.60 -0.62
CA GLU A 212 4.79 22.81 -1.84
C GLU A 212 3.56 21.94 -2.11
N ALA A 213 2.94 21.38 -1.06
CA ALA A 213 1.70 20.61 -1.17
C ALA A 213 0.53 21.49 -1.67
N ILE A 214 0.35 22.68 -1.08
CA ILE A 214 -0.66 23.65 -1.53
C ILE A 214 -0.43 24.05 -2.99
N ASN A 215 0.82 24.38 -3.34
CA ASN A 215 1.16 24.69 -4.74
C ASN A 215 0.87 23.54 -5.70
N THR A 216 1.05 22.30 -5.25
CA THR A 216 0.75 21.10 -6.06
C THR A 216 -0.76 20.98 -6.32
N LEU A 217 -1.62 21.27 -5.33
CA LEU A 217 -3.08 21.34 -5.53
C LEU A 217 -3.47 22.48 -6.48
N LEU A 218 -2.90 23.68 -6.31
CA LEU A 218 -3.17 24.83 -7.18
C LEU A 218 -2.74 24.60 -8.64
N LEU A 219 -1.60 23.93 -8.84
CA LEU A 219 -1.17 23.49 -10.17
C LEU A 219 -2.15 22.48 -10.76
N ALA A 220 -2.76 21.63 -9.93
CA ALA A 220 -3.68 20.61 -10.40
C ALA A 220 -4.98 21.18 -11.00
N LEU A 221 -5.41 22.37 -10.56
CA LEU A 221 -6.54 23.12 -11.15
C LEU A 221 -6.29 23.50 -12.61
N LYS A 222 -5.02 23.63 -13.03
CA LYS A 222 -4.63 24.02 -14.40
C LYS A 222 -4.53 22.83 -15.36
N PHE A 223 -4.77 21.59 -14.91
CA PHE A 223 -4.67 20.43 -15.79
C PHE A 223 -5.89 20.32 -16.73
N ASN A 224 -5.62 19.89 -17.96
CA ASN A 224 -6.67 19.55 -18.95
C ASN A 224 -7.50 18.31 -18.57
N HIS A 225 -7.14 17.62 -17.48
CA HIS A 225 -7.87 16.44 -17.02
C HIS A 225 -8.97 16.84 -16.03
N LYS A 226 -10.22 16.94 -16.51
CA LYS A 226 -11.39 17.44 -15.75
C LYS A 226 -11.53 16.83 -14.34
N THR A 227 -11.41 15.52 -14.19
CA THR A 227 -11.52 14.85 -12.87
C THR A 227 -10.42 15.27 -11.90
N VAL A 228 -9.19 15.48 -12.38
CA VAL A 228 -8.06 15.88 -11.52
C VAL A 228 -8.25 17.33 -11.06
N ALA A 229 -8.67 18.20 -11.96
CA ALA A 229 -8.99 19.59 -11.63
C ALA A 229 -10.17 19.68 -10.65
N GLN A 230 -11.21 18.87 -10.84
CA GLN A 230 -12.35 18.80 -9.92
C GLN A 230 -11.92 18.37 -8.52
N VAL A 231 -11.17 17.27 -8.39
CA VAL A 231 -10.66 16.80 -7.09
C VAL A 231 -9.80 17.87 -6.41
N ALA A 232 -8.93 18.55 -7.16
CA ALA A 232 -8.14 19.64 -6.62
C ALA A 232 -9.01 20.82 -6.13
N SER A 233 -10.09 21.13 -6.84
CA SER A 233 -11.06 22.15 -6.43
C SER A 233 -11.79 21.75 -5.16
N ASP A 234 -12.28 20.52 -5.08
CA ASP A 234 -13.02 20.00 -3.92
C ASP A 234 -12.15 19.94 -2.64
N ILE A 235 -10.84 19.80 -2.79
CA ILE A 235 -9.90 19.81 -1.64
C ILE A 235 -9.62 21.25 -1.15
N LEU A 236 -9.67 22.25 -2.04
CA LEU A 236 -9.32 23.64 -1.73
C LEU A 236 -10.50 24.49 -1.24
N LEU A 237 -11.72 24.11 -1.62
CA LEU A 237 -12.97 24.77 -1.23
C LEU A 237 -13.54 24.17 0.06
#